data_AF-A0A1C5QYH9-F1
#
_entry.id   AF-A0A1C5QYH9-F1
#
_cell.length_a   1.000
_cell.length_b   1.000
_cell.length_c   1.000
_cell.angle_alpha   90.00
_cell.angle_beta   90.00
_cell.angle_gamma   90.00
#
_symmetry.space_group_name_H-M   'P 1'
#
loop_
_entity.id
_entity.type
_entity.pdbx_description
1 polymer ?
#
loop_
_entity_poly.entity_id
_entity_poly.type
_entity_poly.pdbx_seq_one_letter_code
_entity_poly.pdbx_strand_id
1 'polypeptide(L)'
;MEQWIMGVMAIFAVLGVLEVVFLICHWTYGREKEGETLVILPVKGEVPELEFSLRKIQHNRAWKYHSECQVYLVDLGISEESKRLIRILQRDIQGIYLCSAEDLPKAISQNVCLQSQ
;
A
#
# COMPACT_ATOMS: atom_id res chain seq x y z
N MET A 1 -19.84 -16.68 49.63
CA MET A 1 -19.52 -17.16 48.26
C MET A 1 -20.10 -16.22 47.20
N GLU A 2 -21.37 -15.80 47.32
CA GLU A 2 -22.06 -14.95 46.34
C GLU A 2 -21.40 -13.58 46.10
N GLN A 3 -20.83 -12.96 47.14
CA GLN A 3 -20.21 -11.63 47.05
C GLN A 3 -18.95 -11.61 46.17
N TRP A 4 -18.19 -12.71 46.17
CA TRP A 4 -17.02 -12.87 45.31
C TRP A 4 -17.41 -13.08 43.85
N ILE A 5 -18.51 -13.80 43.61
CA ILE A 5 -19.03 -14.05 42.25
C ILE A 5 -19.51 -12.74 41.62
N MET A 6 -20.22 -11.90 42.38
CA MET A 6 -20.66 -10.58 41.91
C MET A 6 -19.48 -9.66 41.58
N GLY A 7 -18.41 -9.68 42.39
CA GLY A 7 -17.19 -8.91 42.11
C GLY A 7 -16.51 -9.34 40.81
N VAL A 8 -16.38 -10.65 40.58
CA VAL A 8 -15.79 -11.19 39.34
C VAL A 8 -16.66 -10.85 38.12
N MET A 9 -17.98 -11.00 38.22
CA MET A 9 -18.92 -10.64 37.16
C MET A 9 -18.87 -9.16 36.79
N ALA A 10 -18.75 -8.27 37.79
CA ALA A 10 -18.62 -6.84 37.56
C ALA A 10 -17.34 -6.49 36.78
N ILE A 11 -16.22 -7.17 37.08
CA ILE A 11 -14.96 -6.98 36.35
C ILE A 11 -15.10 -7.43 34.89
N PHE A 12 -15.69 -8.60 34.64
CA PHE A 12 -15.96 -9.07 33.28
C PHE A 12 -16.90 -8.16 32.50
N ALA A 13 -17.92 -7.60 33.16
CA ALA A 13 -18.83 -6.64 32.53
C ALA A 13 -18.07 -5.37 32.10
N VAL A 14 -17.21 -4.83 32.96
CA VAL A 14 -16.39 -3.64 32.65
C VAL A 14 -15.40 -3.94 31.52
N LEU A 15 -14.73 -5.09 31.56
CA LEU A 15 -13.82 -5.53 30.49
C LEU A 15 -14.56 -5.72 29.16
N GLY A 16 -15.75 -6.31 29.19
CA GLY A 16 -16.58 -6.47 28.00
C GLY A 16 -17.01 -5.14 27.39
N VAL A 17 -17.40 -4.17 28.23
CA VAL A 17 -17.73 -2.81 27.76
C VAL A 17 -16.49 -2.13 27.16
N LEU A 18 -15.33 -2.25 27.79
CA LEU A 18 -14.07 -1.73 27.26
C LEU A 18 -13.73 -2.33 25.89
N GLU A 19 -13.85 -3.64 25.73
CA GLU A 19 -13.59 -4.36 24.47
C GLU A 19 -14.52 -3.86 23.35
N VAL A 20 -15.81 -3.69 23.66
CA VAL A 20 -16.81 -3.18 22.70
C VAL A 20 -16.48 -1.74 22.29
N VAL A 21 -16.11 -0.89 23.24
CA VAL A 21 -15.68 0.49 22.95
C VAL A 21 -14.40 0.48 22.11
N PHE A 22 -13.45 -0.40 22.39
CA PHE A 22 -12.21 -0.53 21.63
C PHE A 22 -12.48 -1.00 20.20
N LEU A 23 -13.39 -1.95 20.00
CA LEU A 23 -13.84 -2.41 18.69
C LEU A 23 -14.54 -1.30 17.91
N ILE A 24 -15.41 -0.51 18.55
CA ILE A 24 -16.08 0.62 17.90
C ILE A 24 -15.05 1.68 17.53
N CYS A 25 -14.13 2.03 18.43
CA CYS A 25 -13.04 2.97 18.15
C CYS A 25 -12.17 2.44 17.00
N HIS A 26 -11.75 1.18 17.04
CA HIS A 26 -10.94 0.56 15.99
C HIS A 26 -11.69 0.48 14.66
N TRP A 27 -12.99 0.25 14.66
CA TRP A 27 -13.78 0.25 13.43
C TRP A 27 -13.97 1.67 12.86
N THR A 28 -14.09 2.67 13.73
CA THR A 28 -14.24 4.08 13.35
C THR A 28 -12.92 4.68 12.88
N TYR A 29 -11.80 4.37 13.55
CA TYR A 29 -10.46 4.82 13.20
C TYR A 29 -9.79 3.95 12.13
N GLY A 30 -10.11 2.65 12.05
CA GLY A 30 -9.55 1.71 11.09
C GLY A 30 -10.02 1.91 9.65
N ARG A 31 -10.92 2.88 9.41
CA ARG A 31 -11.15 3.46 8.08
C ARG A 31 -10.17 4.59 7.77
N GLU A 32 -8.99 4.58 8.39
CA GLU A 32 -7.87 5.37 7.92
C GLU A 32 -7.59 4.88 6.50
N LYS A 33 -7.99 5.74 5.56
CA LYS A 33 -8.20 5.48 4.15
C LYS A 33 -7.26 4.39 3.66
N GLU A 34 -7.84 3.33 3.09
CA GLU A 34 -7.16 2.42 2.15
C GLU A 34 -6.73 3.25 0.92
N GLY A 35 -5.90 4.27 1.14
CA GLY A 35 -5.39 5.14 0.12
C GLY A 35 -4.47 4.28 -0.71
N GLU A 36 -4.77 4.19 -1.99
CA GLU A 36 -3.90 3.57 -2.98
C GLU A 36 -2.51 4.20 -2.83
N THR A 37 -1.52 3.40 -2.43
CA THR A 37 -0.18 3.94 -2.17
C THR A 37 0.57 4.04 -3.50
N LEU A 38 0.80 5.27 -3.94
CA LEU A 38 1.52 5.55 -5.17
C LEU A 38 3.03 5.68 -4.91
N VAL A 39 3.86 4.94 -5.65
CA VAL A 39 5.32 5.09 -5.65
C VAL A 39 5.76 5.54 -7.04
N ILE A 40 6.36 6.73 -7.14
CA ILE A 40 6.91 7.24 -8.41
C ILE A 40 8.44 7.10 -8.35
N LEU A 41 9.01 6.35 -9.29
CA LEU A 41 10.44 6.12 -9.39
C LEU A 41 10.97 6.69 -10.72
N PRO A 42 11.75 7.78 -10.71
CA PRO A 42 12.44 8.25 -11.90
C PRO A 42 13.58 7.30 -12.27
N VAL A 43 13.59 6.83 -13.52
CA VAL A 43 14.63 5.95 -14.05
C VAL A 43 15.35 6.60 -15.23
N LYS A 44 16.69 6.58 -15.21
CA LYS A 44 17.54 7.19 -16.23
C LYS A 44 18.75 6.30 -16.49
N GLY A 45 19.13 6.17 -17.76
CA GLY A 45 20.33 5.40 -18.15
C GLY A 45 20.18 3.90 -17.92
N GLU A 46 21.23 3.28 -17.41
CA GLU A 46 21.24 1.86 -17.05
C GLU A 46 20.94 1.71 -15.56
N VAL A 47 19.94 0.89 -15.22
CA VAL A 47 19.51 0.73 -13.82
C VAL A 47 19.56 -0.75 -13.43
N PRO A 48 20.76 -1.29 -13.16
CA PRO A 48 20.92 -2.71 -12.80
C PRO A 48 20.24 -3.07 -11.47
N GLU A 49 20.10 -2.11 -10.55
CA GLU A 49 19.46 -2.30 -9.24
C GLU A 49 17.92 -2.17 -9.28
N LEU A 50 17.35 -1.95 -10.47
CA LEU A 50 15.91 -1.70 -10.61
C LEU A 50 15.09 -2.91 -10.17
N GLU A 51 15.52 -4.11 -10.55
CA GLU A 51 14.85 -5.35 -10.13
C GLU A 51 14.86 -5.49 -8.61
N PHE A 52 16.02 -5.28 -7.97
CA PHE A 52 16.15 -5.37 -6.53
C PHE A 52 15.24 -4.37 -5.81
N SER A 53 15.20 -3.13 -6.32
CA SER A 53 14.34 -2.07 -5.78
C SER A 53 12.86 -2.42 -5.91
N LEU A 54 12.43 -2.93 -7.08
CA LEU A 54 11.05 -3.33 -7.33
C LEU A 54 10.63 -4.53 -6.48
N ARG A 55 11.49 -5.55 -6.36
CA ARG A 55 11.24 -6.71 -5.48
C ARG A 55 11.15 -6.29 -4.01
N LYS A 56 11.98 -5.35 -3.57
CA LYS A 56 11.91 -4.78 -2.21
C LYS A 56 10.60 -4.01 -1.99
N ILE A 57 10.14 -3.25 -2.97
CA ILE A 57 8.84 -2.55 -2.91
C ILE A 57 7.69 -3.57 -2.85
N GLN A 58 7.74 -4.63 -3.66
CA GLN A 58 6.75 -5.70 -3.64
C GLN A 58 6.74 -6.45 -2.29
N HIS A 59 7.90 -6.77 -1.74
CA HIS A 59 8.00 -7.39 -0.42
C HIS A 59 7.40 -6.49 0.65
N ASN A 60 7.70 -5.18 0.59
CA ASN A 60 7.13 -4.20 1.51
C ASN A 60 5.63 -3.97 1.29
N ARG A 61 5.04 -4.28 0.12
CA ARG A 61 3.58 -4.25 -0.06
C ARG A 61 2.86 -5.12 0.94
N ALA A 62 3.35 -6.34 1.17
CA ALA A 62 2.69 -7.28 2.06
C ALA A 62 2.66 -6.83 3.54
N TRP A 63 3.58 -5.95 3.94
CA TRP A 63 3.80 -5.62 5.36
C TRP A 63 3.61 -4.14 5.70
N LYS A 64 3.75 -3.24 4.74
CA LYS A 64 3.81 -1.78 4.97
C LYS A 64 2.64 -1.03 4.32
N TYR A 65 2.06 -1.57 3.25
CA TYR A 65 0.94 -0.94 2.56
C TYR A 65 -0.31 -1.77 2.82
N HIS A 66 -1.32 -1.18 3.47
CA HIS A 66 -2.60 -1.83 3.76
C HIS A 66 -3.45 -2.06 2.49
N SER A 67 -3.05 -1.49 1.34
CA SER A 67 -3.81 -1.42 0.09
C SER A 67 -2.93 -1.73 -1.14
N GLU A 68 -3.59 -1.89 -2.30
CA GLU A 68 -2.97 -1.98 -3.62
C GLU A 68 -2.00 -0.79 -3.83
N CYS A 69 -0.70 -1.04 -3.70
CA CYS A 69 0.33 -0.05 -3.98
C CYS A 69 0.58 -0.03 -5.49
N GLN A 70 0.66 1.11 -6.16
CA GLN A 70 0.99 1.18 -7.59
C GLN A 70 2.35 1.84 -7.79
N VAL A 71 3.21 1.24 -8.63
CA VAL A 71 4.57 1.74 -8.88
C VAL A 71 4.66 2.29 -10.30
N TYR A 72 5.02 3.56 -10.43
CA TYR A 72 5.20 4.26 -11.70
C TYR A 72 6.68 4.53 -11.95
N LEU A 73 7.22 3.88 -12.96
CA LEU A 73 8.57 4.11 -13.48
C LEU A 73 8.49 5.25 -14.50
N VAL A 74 9.20 6.34 -14.25
CA VAL A 74 9.24 7.51 -15.14
C VAL A 74 10.48 7.44 -16.00
N ASP A 75 10.30 7.27 -17.31
CA ASP A 75 11.39 7.27 -18.29
C ASP A 75 11.97 8.68 -18.45
N LEU A 76 13.23 8.85 -18.02
CA LEU A 76 14.03 10.06 -18.20
C LEU A 76 15.22 9.83 -19.17
N GLY A 77 15.12 8.82 -20.04
CA GLY A 77 16.18 8.39 -20.95
C GLY A 77 16.83 7.08 -20.50
N ILE A 78 16.03 6.03 -20.31
CA ILE A 78 16.52 4.67 -20.02
C ILE A 78 17.11 3.98 -21.25
N SER A 79 18.11 3.14 -21.04
CA SER A 79 18.69 2.28 -22.09
C SER A 79 17.67 1.25 -22.61
N GLU A 80 17.80 0.82 -23.86
CA GLU A 80 16.92 -0.21 -24.45
C GLU A 80 16.99 -1.55 -23.70
N GLU A 81 18.15 -1.87 -23.12
CA GLU A 81 18.33 -3.04 -22.24
C GLU A 81 17.51 -2.90 -20.96
N SER A 82 17.56 -1.73 -20.31
CA SER A 82 16.77 -1.43 -19.12
C SER A 82 15.26 -1.45 -19.43
N LYS A 83 14.84 -0.94 -20.59
CA LYS A 83 13.42 -1.04 -21.03
C LYS A 83 12.97 -2.49 -21.22
N ARG A 84 13.82 -3.36 -21.77
CA ARG A 84 13.51 -4.79 -21.87
C ARG A 84 13.33 -5.43 -20.51
N LEU A 85 14.23 -5.15 -19.56
CA LEU A 85 14.11 -5.64 -18.18
C LEU A 85 12.81 -5.15 -17.53
N ILE A 86 12.45 -3.88 -17.68
CA ILE A 86 11.20 -3.33 -17.15
C ILE A 86 9.99 -4.04 -17.73
N ARG A 87 9.94 -4.29 -19.05
CA ARG A 87 8.81 -5.01 -19.67
C ARG A 87 8.67 -6.45 -19.17
N ILE A 88 9.77 -7.11 -18.86
CA ILE A 88 9.75 -8.45 -18.25
C ILE A 88 9.17 -8.33 -16.83
N LEU A 89 9.66 -7.38 -16.05
CA LEU A 89 9.18 -7.13 -14.68
C LEU A 89 7.71 -6.71 -14.61
N GLN A 90 7.20 -5.98 -15.61
CA GLN A 90 5.78 -5.63 -15.71
C GLN A 90 4.86 -6.84 -15.90
N ARG A 91 5.36 -7.93 -16.51
CA ARG A 91 4.59 -9.18 -16.66
C ARG A 91 4.62 -10.01 -15.39
N ASP A 92 5.74 -9.94 -14.67
CA ASP A 92 5.99 -10.77 -13.48
C ASP A 92 5.42 -10.14 -12.20
N ILE A 93 5.36 -8.81 -12.14
CA ILE A 93 4.91 -8.05 -10.96
C ILE A 93 3.73 -7.16 -11.35
N GLN A 94 2.58 -7.41 -10.75
CA GLN A 94 1.37 -6.60 -10.96
C GLN A 94 1.48 -5.22 -10.30
N GLY A 95 0.90 -4.20 -10.96
CA GLY A 95 0.90 -2.82 -10.47
C GLY A 95 2.22 -2.07 -10.71
N ILE A 96 2.99 -2.46 -11.74
CA ILE A 96 4.13 -1.69 -12.26
C ILE A 96 3.76 -1.07 -13.61
N TYR A 97 3.88 0.25 -13.70
CA TYR A 97 3.59 1.02 -14.89
C TYR A 97 4.84 1.76 -15.34
N LEU A 98 5.12 1.72 -16.65
CA LEU A 98 6.17 2.51 -17.27
C LEU A 98 5.50 3.67 -18.00
N CYS A 99 5.90 4.89 -17.69
CA CYS A 99 5.36 6.11 -18.28
C CYS A 99 6.50 7.08 -18.62
N SER A 100 6.30 7.87 -19.67
CA SER A 100 7.15 9.03 -19.93
C SER A 100 6.85 10.11 -18.91
N ALA A 101 7.80 11.00 -18.63
CA ALA A 101 7.61 12.15 -17.74
C ALA A 101 6.39 13.01 -18.12
N GLU A 102 6.07 13.08 -19.41
CA GLU A 102 4.95 13.85 -19.94
C GLU A 102 3.59 13.14 -19.73
N ASP A 103 3.58 11.81 -19.64
CA ASP A 103 2.36 11.00 -19.50
C ASP A 103 2.07 10.58 -18.07
N LEU A 104 3.00 10.82 -17.13
CA LEU A 104 2.83 10.58 -15.70
C LEU A 104 1.50 11.14 -15.14
N PRO A 105 1.11 12.41 -15.39
CA PRO A 105 -0.17 12.93 -14.87
C PRO A 105 -1.39 12.21 -15.44
N LYS A 106 -1.35 11.78 -16.71
CA LYS A 106 -2.44 10.99 -17.31
C LYS A 106 -2.50 9.59 -16.70
N ALA A 107 -1.35 8.93 -16.54
CA ALA A 107 -1.25 7.59 -16.00
C ALA A 107 -1.73 7.52 -14.55
N ILE A 108 -1.42 8.53 -13.74
CA ILE A 108 -1.94 8.66 -12.37
C ILE A 108 -3.46 8.88 -12.40
N SER A 109 -3.97 9.76 -13.25
CA SER A 109 -5.41 10.05 -13.31
C SER A 109 -6.29 8.87 -13.79
N GLN A 110 -5.73 7.94 -14.56
CA GLN A 110 -6.46 6.79 -15.11
C GLN A 110 -6.51 5.58 -14.17
N ASN A 111 -5.53 5.46 -13.27
CA ASN A 111 -5.33 4.26 -12.46
C ASN A 111 -5.43 4.54 -10.96
N VAL A 112 -5.32 5.80 -10.54
CA VAL A 112 -5.66 6.22 -9.18
C VAL A 112 -7.09 6.71 -9.22
N CYS A 113 -7.99 5.99 -8.55
CA CYS A 113 -9.30 6.56 -8.24
C CYS A 113 -9.06 7.65 -7.19
N LEU A 114 -8.76 8.86 -7.65
CA LEU A 114 -8.82 10.07 -6.82
C LEU A 114 -10.29 10.30 -6.50
N GLN A 115 -10.85 9.50 -5.59
CA GLN A 115 -12.09 9.83 -4.91
C GLN A 115 -11.79 11.01 -3.99
N SER A 116 -11.92 12.21 -4.56
CA SER A 116 -12.20 13.39 -3.78
C SER A 116 -13.60 13.22 -3.19
N GLN A 117 -13.65 12.72 -1.95
CA GLN A 117 -14.75 12.97 -1.03
C GLN A 117 -14.17 13.46 0.29
#